data_AF-A0A414QYM8-F1
#
_entry.id   AF-A0A414QYM8-F1
#
_cell.length_a   1.000
_cell.length_b   1.000
_cell.length_c   1.000
_cell.angle_alpha   90.00
_cell.angle_beta   90.00
_cell.angle_gamma   90.00
#
_symmetry.space_group_name_H-M   'P 1'
#
loop_
_entity.id
_entity.type
_entity.pdbx_description
1 polymer ?
#
loop_
_entity_poly.entity_id
_entity_poly.type
_entity_poly.pdbx_seq_one_letter_code
_entity_poly.pdbx_strand_id
1 'polypeptide(L)'
;MASLELKDKVNWDYFILLVAKTGMRFSELIKHLPEDKPIFVDGAVYNSTVNNILARHCKECNIPVISIHGLRHTHASLLLFAGVSIASVARRLGHSSMTTTQKTYLHIIQELENKDIDLVMRSLSSLS
;
A
#
# COMPACT_ATOMS: atom_id res chain seq x y z
N MET A 1 19.68 -5.86 -17.12
CA MET A 1 18.44 -5.10 -17.34
C MET A 1 17.31 -6.10 -17.18
N ALA A 2 16.59 -6.09 -16.05
CA ALA A 2 15.51 -7.07 -15.84
C ALA A 2 14.35 -6.75 -16.80
N SER A 3 13.98 -7.71 -17.64
CA SER A 3 12.88 -7.57 -18.60
C SER A 3 11.56 -7.71 -17.86
N LEU A 4 10.64 -6.75 -18.03
CA LEU A 4 9.30 -6.80 -17.46
C LEU A 4 8.46 -7.82 -18.25
N GLU A 5 7.96 -8.88 -17.61
CA GLU A 5 7.06 -9.86 -18.25
C GLU A 5 5.60 -9.45 -17.99
N LEU A 6 5.05 -8.65 -18.89
CA LEU A 6 3.63 -8.28 -18.86
C LEU A 6 2.78 -9.44 -19.41
N LYS A 7 2.32 -10.34 -18.52
CA LYS A 7 1.38 -11.44 -18.86
C LYS A 7 -0.07 -10.95 -18.81
N ASP A 8 -1.00 -11.69 -19.43
CA ASP A 8 -2.46 -11.39 -19.51
C ASP A 8 -3.19 -11.36 -18.15
N LYS A 9 -2.49 -11.71 -17.05
CA LYS A 9 -3.00 -11.59 -15.68
C LYS A 9 -2.23 -10.50 -14.94
N VAL A 10 -2.96 -9.66 -14.21
CA VAL A 10 -2.39 -8.66 -13.29
C VAL A 10 -1.33 -9.33 -12.41
N ASN A 11 -0.09 -8.84 -12.50
CA ASN A 11 1.06 -9.36 -11.78
C ASN A 11 1.85 -8.20 -11.14
N TRP A 12 2.89 -8.53 -10.38
CA TRP A 12 3.73 -7.54 -9.69
C TRP A 12 4.41 -6.56 -10.65
N ASP A 13 4.78 -7.01 -11.85
CA ASP A 13 5.34 -6.15 -12.91
C ASP A 13 4.34 -5.09 -13.38
N TYR A 14 3.08 -5.49 -13.55
CA TYR A 14 1.98 -4.58 -13.87
C TYR A 14 1.74 -3.55 -12.76
N PHE A 15 1.81 -3.99 -11.50
CA PHE A 15 1.67 -3.08 -10.35
C PHE A 15 2.82 -2.08 -10.28
N ILE A 16 4.07 -2.52 -10.43
CA ILE A 16 5.25 -1.65 -10.45
C ILE A 16 5.15 -0.65 -11.62
N LEU A 17 4.77 -1.12 -12.80
CA LEU A 17 4.56 -0.27 -13.97
C LEU A 17 3.47 0.77 -13.73
N LEU A 18 2.35 0.38 -13.10
CA LEU A 18 1.25 1.28 -12.78
C LEU A 18 1.69 2.35 -11.76
N VAL A 19 2.39 1.95 -10.71
CA VAL A 19 2.92 2.88 -9.70
C VAL A 19 3.90 3.87 -10.33
N ALA A 20 4.84 3.38 -11.15
CA ALA A 20 5.81 4.23 -11.85
C ALA A 20 5.12 5.20 -12.82
N LYS A 21 4.19 4.71 -13.66
CA LYS A 21 3.41 5.56 -14.58
C LYS A 21 2.59 6.61 -13.84
N THR A 22 1.98 6.24 -12.71
CA THR A 22 1.19 7.16 -11.89
C THR A 22 2.10 8.22 -11.26
N GLY A 23 3.26 7.84 -10.73
CA GLY A 23 4.25 8.76 -10.19
C GLY A 23 4.79 9.74 -11.24
N MET A 24 5.11 9.26 -12.44
CA MET A 24 5.54 10.13 -13.54
C MET A 24 4.43 11.11 -13.97
N ARG A 25 3.19 10.63 -14.15
CA ARG A 25 2.06 11.52 -14.46
C ARG A 25 1.83 12.55 -13.37
N PHE A 26 1.90 12.14 -12.10
CA PHE A 26 1.75 13.05 -10.99
C PHE A 26 2.87 14.11 -10.98
N SER A 27 4.12 13.70 -11.22
CA SER A 27 5.26 14.62 -11.34
C SER A 27 5.05 15.66 -12.43
N GLU A 28 4.51 15.26 -13.60
CA GLU A 28 4.19 16.20 -14.68
C GLU A 28 3.06 17.15 -14.29
N LEU A 29 2.02 16.66 -13.60
CA LEU A 29 0.89 17.49 -13.15
C LEU A 29 1.30 18.56 -12.14
N ILE A 30 2.30 18.29 -11.29
CA ILE A 30 2.74 19.22 -10.24
C ILE A 30 3.92 20.11 -10.66
N LYS A 31 4.53 19.85 -11.83
CA LYS A 31 5.78 20.49 -12.28
C LYS A 31 5.73 22.02 -12.33
N HIS A 32 4.55 22.58 -12.53
CA HIS A 32 4.33 24.03 -12.64
C HIS A 32 3.66 24.64 -11.41
N LEU A 33 3.40 23.83 -10.37
CA LEU A 33 2.79 24.33 -9.15
C LEU A 33 3.84 25.03 -8.28
N PRO A 34 3.49 26.15 -7.60
CA PRO A 34 4.37 26.80 -6.65
C PRO A 34 4.72 25.87 -5.49
N GLU A 35 5.99 25.79 -5.10
CA GLU A 35 6.47 24.91 -4.02
C GLU A 35 5.82 25.21 -2.67
N ASP A 36 5.50 26.49 -2.41
CA ASP A 36 4.91 26.96 -1.15
C ASP A 36 3.38 26.85 -1.10
N LYS A 37 2.74 26.23 -2.10
CA LYS A 37 1.28 26.07 -2.15
C LYS A 37 0.85 24.61 -1.98
N PRO A 38 -0.28 24.35 -1.31
CA PRO A 38 -0.82 22.99 -1.25
C PRO A 38 -1.16 22.47 -2.66
N ILE A 39 -0.85 21.19 -2.90
CA ILE A 39 -1.04 20.56 -4.23
C ILE A 39 -2.51 20.22 -4.52
N PHE A 40 -3.25 19.80 -3.50
CA PHE A 40 -4.57 19.17 -3.69
C PHE A 40 -5.75 20.05 -3.30
N VAL A 41 -5.51 21.16 -2.59
CA VAL A 41 -6.57 21.92 -1.92
C VAL A 41 -6.25 23.41 -1.93
N ASP A 42 -7.24 24.23 -2.29
CA ASP A 42 -7.16 25.69 -2.17
C ASP A 42 -7.85 26.12 -0.86
N GLY A 43 -7.16 25.90 0.27
CA GLY A 43 -7.63 26.31 1.59
C GLY A 43 -7.65 25.20 2.65
N ALA A 44 -8.30 25.48 3.78
CA ALA A 44 -8.36 24.55 4.90
C ALA A 44 -9.29 23.36 4.59
N VAL A 45 -8.78 22.14 4.76
CA VAL A 45 -9.55 20.91 4.59
C VAL A 45 -9.51 20.10 5.87
N TYR A 46 -10.70 19.69 6.31
CA TYR A 46 -10.87 18.86 7.50
C TYR A 46 -10.87 17.37 7.12
N ASN A 47 -10.42 16.53 8.04
CA ASN A 47 -10.42 15.09 7.86
C ASN A 47 -11.81 14.52 7.54
N SER A 48 -12.86 15.07 8.16
CA SER A 48 -14.25 14.71 7.90
C SER A 48 -14.66 14.97 6.44
N THR A 49 -14.22 16.09 5.85
CA THR A 49 -14.51 16.44 4.45
C THR A 49 -14.03 15.34 3.50
N VAL A 50 -12.78 14.91 3.65
CA VAL A 50 -12.18 13.90 2.77
C VAL A 50 -12.86 12.53 2.97
N ASN A 51 -13.14 12.14 4.21
CA ASN A 51 -13.84 10.89 4.49
C ASN A 51 -15.28 10.88 3.98
N ASN A 52 -15.98 12.01 4.04
CA ASN A 52 -17.34 12.13 3.50
C ASN A 52 -17.36 11.98 1.97
N ILE A 53 -16.39 12.59 1.28
CA ILE A 53 -16.22 12.45 -0.18
C ILE A 53 -15.93 10.99 -0.52
N LEU A 54 -14.99 10.34 0.18
CA LEU A 54 -14.67 8.93 -0.02
C LEU A 54 -15.89 8.03 0.21
N ALA A 55 -16.63 8.26 1.30
CA ALA A 55 -17.83 7.49 1.62
C ALA A 55 -18.91 7.62 0.54
N ARG A 56 -19.07 8.81 -0.06
CA ARG A 56 -19.97 9.01 -1.19
C ARG A 56 -19.56 8.15 -2.40
N HIS A 57 -18.29 8.18 -2.78
CA HIS A 57 -17.79 7.37 -3.91
C HIS A 57 -17.88 5.86 -3.63
N CYS A 58 -17.63 5.40 -2.41
CA CYS A 58 -17.84 4.01 -2.04
C CYS A 58 -19.30 3.58 -2.27
N LYS A 59 -20.26 4.42 -1.89
CA LYS A 59 -21.69 4.15 -2.10
C LYS A 59 -22.07 4.16 -3.59
N GLU A 60 -21.56 5.11 -4.36
CA GLU A 60 -21.78 5.18 -5.82
C GLU A 60 -21.25 3.93 -6.53
N CYS A 61 -20.11 3.41 -6.09
CA CYS A 61 -19.51 2.17 -6.61
C CYS A 61 -20.12 0.89 -6.00
N ASN A 62 -21.08 1.00 -5.08
CA ASN A 62 -21.68 -0.11 -4.34
C ASN A 62 -20.66 -1.01 -3.62
N ILE A 63 -19.64 -0.40 -3.00
CA ILE A 63 -18.61 -1.08 -2.20
C ILE A 63 -18.70 -0.68 -0.72
N PRO A 64 -18.18 -1.51 0.20
CA PRO A 64 -18.10 -1.15 1.62
C PRO A 64 -17.38 0.19 1.82
N VAL A 65 -17.95 1.04 2.70
CA VAL A 65 -17.35 2.33 3.03
C VAL A 65 -16.07 2.12 3.82
N ILE A 66 -14.99 2.77 3.38
CA ILE A 66 -13.69 2.77 4.04
C ILE A 66 -13.25 4.21 4.33
N SER A 67 -12.48 4.41 5.40
CA SER A 67 -11.90 5.71 5.74
C SER A 67 -10.53 5.90 5.07
N ILE A 68 -10.03 7.14 5.04
CA ILE A 68 -8.66 7.42 4.58
C ILE A 68 -7.61 6.69 5.43
N HIS A 69 -7.86 6.54 6.73
CA HIS A 69 -7.02 5.73 7.61
C HIS A 69 -7.14 4.24 7.29
N GLY A 70 -8.34 3.76 6.97
CA GLY A 70 -8.58 2.40 6.50
C GLY A 70 -7.80 2.09 5.22
N LEU A 71 -7.81 3.00 4.23
CA LEU A 71 -7.01 2.86 3.00
C LEU A 71 -5.50 2.78 3.30
N ARG A 72 -5.02 3.58 4.26
CA ARG A 72 -3.62 3.51 4.73
C ARG A 72 -3.31 2.16 5.37
N HIS A 73 -4.24 1.58 6.12
CA HIS A 73 -4.10 0.22 6.64
C HIS A 73 -4.09 -0.83 5.53
N THR A 74 -5.01 -0.74 4.57
CA THR A 74 -5.03 -1.63 3.40
C THR A 74 -3.71 -1.59 2.63
N HIS A 75 -3.15 -0.41 2.40
CA HIS A 75 -1.84 -0.25 1.76
C HIS A 75 -0.73 -0.97 2.51
N ALA A 76 -0.68 -0.83 3.84
CA ALA A 76 0.32 -1.50 4.66
C ALA A 76 0.15 -3.03 4.66
N SER A 77 -1.09 -3.52 4.81
CA SER A 77 -1.40 -4.95 4.74
C SER A 77 -0.98 -5.55 3.41
N LEU A 78 -1.29 -4.88 2.29
CA LEU A 78 -0.88 -5.32 0.96
C LEU A 78 0.64 -5.40 0.81
N LEU A 79 1.39 -4.42 1.35
CA LEU A 79 2.85 -4.46 1.32
C LEU A 79 3.40 -5.64 2.14
N LEU A 80 2.84 -5.92 3.32
CA LEU A 80 3.26 -7.06 4.13
C LEU A 80 2.96 -8.39 3.41
N PHE A 81 1.76 -8.54 2.83
CA PHE A 81 1.41 -9.71 2.03
C PHE A 81 2.30 -9.88 0.78
N ALA A 82 2.86 -8.78 0.26
CA ALA A 82 3.83 -8.80 -0.83
C ALA A 82 5.25 -9.22 -0.39
N GLY A 83 5.47 -9.50 0.90
CA GLY A 83 6.78 -9.82 1.46
C GLY A 83 7.66 -8.60 1.75
N VAL A 84 7.10 -7.37 1.72
CA VAL A 84 7.86 -6.18 2.10
C VAL A 84 8.11 -6.21 3.60
N SER A 85 9.37 -6.02 3.99
CA SER A 85 9.74 -6.09 5.40
C SER A 85 8.99 -5.05 6.24
N ILE A 86 8.63 -5.43 7.47
CA ILE A 86 7.95 -4.54 8.42
C ILE A 86 8.70 -3.22 8.65
N ALA A 87 10.03 -3.28 8.64
CA ALA A 87 10.89 -2.09 8.73
C ALA A 87 10.65 -1.11 7.57
N SER A 88 10.54 -1.63 6.36
CA SER A 88 10.27 -0.83 5.16
C SER A 88 8.86 -0.27 5.17
N VAL A 89 7.87 -1.07 5.60
CA VAL A 89 6.48 -0.63 5.75
C VAL A 89 6.37 0.50 6.79
N ALA A 90 6.95 0.33 7.98
CA ALA A 90 6.92 1.33 9.04
C ALA A 90 7.55 2.67 8.59
N ARG A 91 8.71 2.61 7.93
CA ARG A 91 9.38 3.78 7.35
C ARG A 91 8.51 4.47 6.30
N ARG A 92 7.87 3.70 5.41
CA ARG A 92 7.01 4.21 4.35
C ARG A 92 5.73 4.88 4.88
N LEU A 93 5.22 4.41 6.02
CA LEU A 93 4.09 5.05 6.70
C LEU A 93 4.51 6.33 7.45
N GLY A 94 5.81 6.57 7.66
CA GLY A 94 6.28 7.70 8.46
C GLY A 94 5.97 7.54 9.94
N HIS A 95 5.82 6.30 10.43
CA HIS A 95 5.73 6.04 11.86
C HIS A 95 7.11 6.24 12.49
N SER A 96 7.22 7.15 13.45
CA SER A 96 8.43 7.32 14.26
C SER A 96 8.74 6.07 15.11
N SER A 97 7.74 5.22 15.33
CA SER A 97 7.86 3.98 16.10
C SER A 97 7.44 2.75 15.29
N MET A 98 8.37 1.82 15.10
CA MET A 98 8.16 0.49 14.52
C MET A 98 7.09 -0.29 15.30
N THR A 99 7.04 -0.09 16.62
CA THR A 99 6.22 -0.84 17.56
C THR A 99 4.72 -0.64 17.32
N THR A 100 4.31 0.53 16.82
CA THR A 100 2.91 0.79 16.46
C THR A 100 2.50 -0.05 15.25
N THR A 101 3.33 -0.06 14.20
CA THR A 101 3.10 -0.88 12.99
C THR A 101 3.03 -2.36 13.35
N GLN A 102 3.97 -2.85 14.16
CA GLN A 102 4.01 -4.25 14.56
C GLN A 102 2.79 -4.68 15.37
N LYS A 103 2.34 -3.86 16.32
CA LYS A 103 1.10 -4.14 17.07
C LYS A 103 -0.14 -4.14 16.17
N THR A 104 -0.25 -3.18 15.24
CA THR A 104 -1.41 -3.08 14.34
C THR A 104 -1.52 -4.26 13.38
N TYR A 105 -0.39 -4.75 12.85
CA TYR A 105 -0.39 -5.81 11.83
C TYR A 105 0.11 -7.16 12.34
N LEU A 106 0.16 -7.36 13.66
CA LEU A 106 0.68 -8.59 14.28
C LEU A 106 0.03 -9.86 13.71
N HIS A 107 -1.29 -9.83 13.49
CA HIS A 107 -2.02 -10.96 12.91
C HIS A 107 -1.53 -11.36 11.52
N ILE A 108 -1.25 -10.37 10.66
CA ILE A 108 -0.74 -10.61 9.30
C ILE A 108 0.67 -11.18 9.37
N ILE A 109 1.51 -10.62 10.25
CA ILE A 109 2.88 -11.07 10.45
C ILE A 109 2.89 -12.53 10.89
N GLN A 110 2.05 -12.89 11.87
CA GLN A 110 1.98 -14.25 12.36
C GLN A 110 1.43 -15.24 11.33
N GLU A 111 0.50 -14.80 10.48
CA GLU A 111 0.03 -15.61 9.34
C GLU A 111 1.16 -15.84 8.31
N LEU A 112 1.98 -14.82 8.02
CA LEU A 112 3.12 -14.94 7.11
C LEU A 112 4.21 -15.85 7.69
N GLU A 113 4.53 -15.71 8.98
CA GLU A 113 5.49 -16.59 9.68
C GLU A 113 5.06 -18.07 9.62
N ASN A 114 3.77 -18.36 9.81
CA ASN A 114 3.26 -19.72 9.69
C ASN A 114 3.40 -20.27 8.26
N LYS A 115 3.12 -19.45 7.23
CA LYS A 115 3.33 -19.85 5.83
C LYS A 115 4.80 -20.13 5.51
N ASP A 116 5.71 -19.33 6.08
CA ASP A 116 7.15 -19.53 5.92
C ASP A 116 7.61 -20.84 6.58
N ILE A 117 7.11 -21.16 7.77
CA ILE A 117 7.39 -22.44 8.46
C ILE A 117 6.91 -23.62 7.60
N ASP A 118 5.69 -23.56 7.06
CA ASP A 118 5.16 -24.61 6.19
C ASP A 118 6.01 -24.81 4.93
N LEU A 119 6.50 -23.72 4.32
CA LEU A 119 7.37 -23.77 3.15
C LEU A 119 8.72 -24.43 3.48
N VAL A 120 9.31 -24.06 4.63
CA VAL A 120 10.56 -24.67 5.11
C VAL A 120 10.37 -26.16 5.35
N MET A 121 9.30 -26.56 6.03
CA MET A 121 9.00 -27.96 6.30
C MET A 121 8.86 -28.77 5.00
N ARG A 122 8.11 -28.26 4.01
CA ARG A 122 7.99 -28.92 2.70
C ARG A 122 9.34 -29.06 1.99
N SER A 123 10.15 -28.02 2.02
CA SER A 123 11.47 -28.02 1.38
C SER A 123 12.40 -29.03 2.02
N LEU A 124 12.40 -29.13 3.36
CA LEU A 124 13.17 -30.12 4.10
C LEU A 124 12.67 -31.55 3.84
N SER A 125 11.36 -31.77 3.81
CA SER A 125 10.77 -33.07 3.49
C SER A 125 11.03 -33.53 2.05
N SER A 126 11.27 -32.61 1.11
CA SER A 126 11.63 -32.99 -0.27
C SER A 126 13.10 -33.39 -0.43
N LEU A 127 13.94 -33.14 0.57
CA LEU A 127 15.36 -33.49 0.58
C LEU A 127 15.65 -34.86 1.23
N SER A 128 14.67 -35.45 1.91
CA SER A 128 14.68 -36.81 2.47
C SER A 128 14.04 -37.80 1.51
#